data_AF-A0A957SYL3-F1
#
_entry.id   AF-A0A957SYL3-F1
#
_cell.length_a   1.000
_cell.length_b   1.000
_cell.length_c   1.000
_cell.angle_alpha   90.00
_cell.angle_beta   90.00
_cell.angle_gamma   90.00
#
_symmetry.space_group_name_H-M   'P 1'
#
loop_
_entity.id
_entity.type
_entity.pdbx_description
1 polymer ?
#
loop_
_entity_poly.entity_id
_entity_poly.type
_entity_poly.pdbx_seq_one_letter_code
_entity_poly.pdbx_strand_id
1 'polypeptide(L)'
;VETWGFGTTRRLRPDGTESDSIIIYAPEADAETLNPTILEGRWLLPDDTNAIVINTDFLGGEEDVKLGDTVILDIENKEQPLVIVGISRGALTGANVFMNYSYFSRITNAVDRAQIALVQLTDRSAENQMTMGQLLEQRYRDSGFRVQQMQTIAQARTIISTVFDVIILFLLAMAVLLGIVGGLGLMGTMSINVIERTREIGVMRAIGATDGSVLRIVLVEGVLIGVISWFIGGLIALPASSFLTNVVGEQLLQAKPSYIFSTNGAILWLFIVMFLAGVASFLPARNASRLTVREVLSYE
;
A
#
# COMPACT_ATOMS: atom_id res chain seq x y z
N VAL A 1 23.91 19.52 6.29
CA VAL A 1 24.18 18.23 6.95
C VAL A 1 23.65 18.39 8.34
N GLU A 2 22.83 17.47 8.80
CA GLU A 2 22.29 17.48 10.15
C GLU A 2 22.81 16.24 10.89
N THR A 3 22.93 16.34 12.21
CA THR A 3 23.41 15.23 13.03
C THR A 3 22.48 15.02 14.20
N TRP A 4 22.09 13.77 14.44
CA TRP A 4 21.09 13.44 15.45
C TRP A 4 21.63 12.45 16.47
N GLY A 5 21.01 12.49 17.64
CA GLY A 5 21.10 11.41 18.62
C GLY A 5 20.34 10.18 18.12
N PHE A 6 20.87 9.00 18.40
CA PHE A 6 20.20 7.73 18.11
C PHE A 6 20.45 6.74 19.22
N GLY A 7 19.40 5.99 19.54
CA GLY A 7 19.45 4.93 20.54
C GLY A 7 18.25 4.01 20.42
N THR A 8 18.19 3.06 21.34
CA THR A 8 17.05 2.15 21.49
C THR A 8 16.58 2.22 22.93
N THR A 9 15.27 2.05 23.13
CA THR A 9 14.63 2.07 24.44
C THR A 9 13.56 1.00 24.50
N ARG A 10 13.07 0.72 25.70
CA ARG A 10 11.83 -0.01 25.92
C ARG A 10 10.92 0.80 26.83
N ARG A 11 9.61 0.63 26.68
CA ARG A 11 8.63 1.16 27.63
C ARG A 11 8.55 0.18 28.80
N LEU A 12 8.58 0.72 30.02
CA LEU A 12 8.24 -0.01 31.23
C LEU A 12 6.74 0.16 31.49
N ARG A 13 6.00 -0.96 31.45
CA ARG A 13 4.55 -0.96 31.67
C ARG A 13 4.23 -0.98 33.17
N PRO A 14 3.04 -0.50 33.58
CA PRO A 14 2.63 -0.51 34.99
C PRO A 14 2.59 -1.90 35.64
N ASP A 15 2.44 -2.96 34.83
CA ASP A 15 2.44 -4.36 35.27
C ASP A 15 3.85 -4.94 35.47
N GLY A 16 4.90 -4.14 35.24
CA GLY A 16 6.30 -4.54 35.34
C GLY A 16 6.84 -5.26 34.10
N THR A 17 6.07 -5.37 33.03
CA THR A 17 6.55 -5.91 31.75
C THR A 17 7.21 -4.83 30.89
N GLU A 18 8.09 -5.26 29.99
CA GLU A 18 8.72 -4.39 28.99
C GLU A 18 8.01 -4.50 27.64
N SER A 19 8.01 -3.39 26.89
CA SER A 19 7.64 -3.40 25.48
C SER A 19 8.73 -4.02 24.60
N ASP A 20 8.39 -4.24 23.33
CA ASP A 20 9.39 -4.45 22.28
C ASP A 20 10.36 -3.26 22.18
N SER A 21 11.48 -3.49 21.50
CA SER A 21 12.49 -2.45 21.30
C SER A 21 11.95 -1.31 20.44
N ILE A 22 12.06 -0.10 20.96
CA ILE A 22 11.65 1.15 20.32
C ILE A 22 12.91 1.91 19.91
N ILE A 23 12.90 2.51 18.72
CA ILE A 23 14.01 3.33 18.24
C ILE A 23 13.82 4.78 18.70
N ILE A 24 14.89 5.40 19.22
CA ILE A 24 14.91 6.83 19.54
C ILE A 24 15.64 7.58 18.43
N TYR A 25 14.99 8.61 17.91
CA TYR A 25 15.61 9.66 17.10
C TYR A 25 15.61 10.95 17.90
N ALA A 26 16.79 11.54 18.11
CA ALA A 26 16.91 12.78 18.85
C ALA A 26 17.50 13.89 17.97
N PRO A 27 16.68 14.55 17.13
CA PRO A 27 17.12 15.66 16.30
C PRO A 27 17.36 16.92 17.13
N GLU A 28 18.08 17.89 16.54
CA GLU A 28 18.06 19.27 17.03
C GLU A 28 16.69 19.90 16.76
N ALA A 29 16.31 20.88 17.58
CA ALA A 29 14.94 21.41 17.56
C ALA A 29 14.61 22.19 16.28
N ASP A 30 15.63 22.67 15.57
CA ASP A 30 15.56 23.39 14.30
C ASP A 30 15.92 22.50 13.09
N ALA A 31 15.96 21.17 13.28
CA ALA A 31 16.22 20.23 12.18
C ALA A 31 15.19 20.39 11.05
N GLU A 32 15.66 20.71 9.84
CA GLU A 32 14.82 20.89 8.65
C GLU A 32 14.68 19.60 7.83
N THR A 33 15.58 18.61 8.04
CA THR A 33 15.53 17.35 7.29
C THR A 33 14.42 16.41 7.73
N LEU A 34 13.79 16.66 8.89
CA LEU A 34 12.69 15.88 9.43
C LEU A 34 11.39 16.70 9.42
N ASN A 35 10.42 16.27 8.61
CA ASN A 35 9.08 16.87 8.59
C ASN A 35 8.02 15.77 8.67
N PRO A 36 7.77 15.24 9.88
CA PRO A 36 6.82 14.16 10.06
C PRO A 36 5.39 14.71 10.00
N THR A 37 4.48 13.91 9.44
CA THR A 37 3.06 14.26 9.43
C THR A 37 2.47 14.01 10.82
N ILE A 38 2.22 15.08 11.56
CA ILE A 38 1.56 15.01 12.87
C ILE A 38 0.07 14.76 12.69
N LEU A 39 -0.43 13.71 13.32
CA LEU A 39 -1.85 13.33 13.33
C LEU A 39 -2.57 13.97 14.51
N GLU A 40 -1.93 13.98 15.68
CA GLU A 40 -2.46 14.56 16.92
C GLU A 40 -1.37 15.31 17.70
N GLY A 41 -1.77 16.35 18.41
CA GLY A 41 -0.86 17.15 19.24
C GLY A 41 0.04 18.08 18.43
N ARG A 42 1.32 18.15 18.78
CA ARG A 42 2.32 19.04 18.18
C ARG A 42 3.67 18.36 18.02
N TRP A 43 4.53 18.98 17.20
CA TRP A 43 5.95 18.63 17.15
C TRP A 43 6.72 19.12 18.39
N LEU A 44 7.96 18.64 18.55
CA LEU A 44 8.88 19.05 19.60
C LEU A 44 9.24 20.53 19.45
N LEU A 45 9.29 21.24 20.58
CA LEU A 45 9.74 22.63 20.68
C LEU A 45 11.13 22.67 21.31
N PRO A 46 11.97 23.69 21.02
CA PRO A 46 13.33 23.79 21.57
C PRO A 46 13.43 23.72 23.10
N ASP A 47 12.44 24.27 23.79
CA ASP A 47 12.40 24.32 25.26
C ASP A 47 11.85 23.04 25.90
N ASP A 48 11.36 22.08 25.12
CA ASP A 48 10.86 20.82 25.65
C ASP A 48 12.01 20.00 26.25
N THR A 49 11.85 19.61 27.51
CA THR A 49 12.84 18.78 28.22
C THR A 49 12.34 17.36 28.38
N ASN A 50 11.12 17.13 28.85
CA ASN A 50 10.56 15.79 29.07
C ASN A 50 9.46 15.44 28.07
N ALA A 51 9.51 15.96 26.84
CA ALA A 51 8.51 15.72 25.81
C ALA A 51 8.98 14.71 24.76
N ILE A 52 8.06 13.89 24.29
CA ILE A 52 8.28 12.97 23.19
C ILE A 52 7.16 13.04 22.14
N VAL A 53 7.52 12.76 20.90
CA VAL A 53 6.57 12.49 19.82
C VAL A 53 6.73 11.04 19.41
N ILE A 54 5.64 10.28 19.44
CA ILE A 54 5.63 8.86 19.07
C ILE A 54 5.09 8.69 17.65
N ASN A 55 5.39 7.58 16.98
CA ASN A 55 4.69 7.22 15.75
C ASN A 55 3.49 6.31 16.01
N THR A 56 2.62 6.18 15.02
CA THR A 56 1.45 5.30 15.10
C THR A 56 1.80 3.83 15.33
N ASP A 57 2.97 3.37 14.88
CA ASP A 57 3.44 2.00 15.11
C ASP A 57 3.70 1.72 16.62
N PHE A 58 4.01 2.76 17.42
CA PHE A 58 4.12 2.66 18.88
C PHE A 58 2.79 2.25 19.52
N LEU A 59 1.67 2.77 19.01
CA LEU A 59 0.34 2.51 19.57
C LEU A 59 -0.14 1.07 19.33
N GLY A 60 0.39 0.39 18.31
CA GLY A 60 -0.03 -0.97 17.96
C GLY A 60 0.24 -2.02 19.05
N GLY A 61 1.18 -1.75 19.97
CA GLY A 61 1.47 -2.62 21.13
C GLY A 61 1.13 -1.98 22.49
N GLU A 62 0.66 -0.74 22.50
CA GLU A 62 0.50 0.08 23.70
C GLU A 62 -0.83 0.87 23.65
N GLU A 63 -1.95 0.15 23.47
CA GLU A 63 -3.29 0.75 23.32
C GLU A 63 -3.77 1.54 24.55
N ASP A 64 -3.11 1.36 25.70
CA ASP A 64 -3.39 2.10 26.93
C ASP A 64 -2.89 3.55 26.89
N VAL A 65 -2.03 3.89 25.93
CA VAL A 65 -1.32 5.17 25.86
C VAL A 65 -2.06 6.18 24.99
N LYS A 66 -2.21 7.41 25.49
CA LYS A 66 -2.86 8.53 24.78
C LYS A 66 -1.98 9.78 24.76
N LEU A 67 -2.33 10.71 23.89
CA LEU A 67 -1.75 12.06 23.87
C LEU A 67 -1.89 12.72 25.25
N GLY A 68 -0.80 13.25 25.76
CA GLY A 68 -0.72 13.90 27.08
C GLY A 68 -0.32 12.95 28.22
N ASP A 69 -0.31 11.63 28.00
CA ASP A 69 0.11 10.68 29.02
C ASP A 69 1.62 10.74 29.26
N THR A 70 2.02 10.35 30.48
CA THR A 70 3.42 10.16 30.83
C THR A 70 3.76 8.68 30.74
N VAL A 71 4.72 8.34 29.89
CA VAL A 71 5.26 6.98 29.76
C VAL A 71 6.66 6.91 30.35
N ILE A 72 6.99 5.76 30.94
CA ILE A 72 8.33 5.52 31.46
C ILE A 72 9.11 4.76 30.40
N LEU A 73 10.16 5.38 29.87
CA LEU A 73 11.08 4.75 28.93
C LEU A 73 12.38 4.43 29.64
N ASP A 74 12.86 3.19 29.50
CA ASP A 74 14.19 2.80 29.96
C ASP A 74 15.23 3.10 28.86
N ILE A 75 15.99 4.18 29.08
CA ILE A 75 17.04 4.65 28.19
C ILE A 75 18.40 4.40 28.86
N GLU A 76 19.14 3.40 28.38
CA GLU A 76 20.44 2.99 28.93
C GLU A 76 20.41 2.64 30.44
N ASN A 77 19.40 1.89 30.90
CA ASN A 77 19.16 1.53 32.31
C ASN A 77 18.79 2.73 33.19
N LYS A 78 18.18 3.76 32.59
CA LYS A 78 17.66 4.94 33.29
C LYS A 78 16.20 5.10 32.94
N GLU A 79 15.36 4.94 33.94
CA GLU A 79 13.92 5.19 33.83
C GLU A 79 13.67 6.68 33.68
N GLN A 80 13.14 7.09 32.52
CA GLN A 80 12.82 8.49 32.23
C GLN A 80 11.30 8.66 32.04
N PRO A 81 10.63 9.45 32.90
CA PRO A 81 9.23 9.79 32.71
C PRO A 81 9.10 10.86 31.61
N LEU A 82 8.41 10.52 30.53
CA LEU A 82 8.30 11.34 29.33
C LEU A 82 6.85 11.56 28.93
N VAL A 83 6.50 12.79 28.60
CA VAL A 83 5.15 13.22 28.24
C VAL A 83 4.97 13.14 26.73
N ILE A 84 3.90 12.50 26.28
CA ILE A 84 3.58 12.41 24.85
C ILE A 84 2.91 13.70 24.42
N VAL A 85 3.60 14.51 23.62
CA VAL A 85 3.11 15.80 23.13
C VAL A 85 2.61 15.76 21.69
N GLY A 86 2.89 14.66 20.98
CA GLY A 86 2.40 14.46 19.62
C GLY A 86 2.42 13.01 19.18
N ILE A 87 1.57 12.70 18.22
CA ILE A 87 1.52 11.41 17.53
C ILE A 87 1.73 11.67 16.04
N SER A 88 2.79 11.12 15.49
CA SER A 88 3.18 11.22 14.08
C SER A 88 2.77 9.97 13.29
N ARG A 89 2.54 10.13 11.99
CA ARG A 89 2.23 9.00 11.11
C ARG A 89 3.46 8.08 10.98
N GLY A 90 3.29 6.81 11.37
CA GLY A 90 4.24 5.73 11.15
C GLY A 90 4.27 5.22 9.70
N ALA A 91 5.22 4.33 9.42
CA ALA A 91 5.48 3.81 8.08
C ALA A 91 5.57 2.27 8.05
N LEU A 92 5.01 1.59 9.07
CA LEU A 92 5.15 0.14 9.26
C LEU A 92 6.60 -0.33 9.37
N THR A 93 7.47 0.53 9.90
CA THR A 93 8.90 0.24 10.12
C THR A 93 9.21 -0.08 11.58
N GLY A 94 8.19 -0.09 12.43
CA GLY A 94 8.29 -0.34 13.86
C GLY A 94 8.15 0.95 14.69
N ALA A 95 8.00 0.75 16.00
CA ALA A 95 7.82 1.84 16.96
C ALA A 95 9.06 2.73 17.03
N ASN A 96 8.85 4.04 16.91
CA ASN A 96 9.90 5.03 17.13
C ASN A 96 9.40 6.22 17.95
N VAL A 97 10.35 6.86 18.62
CA VAL A 97 10.15 7.99 19.51
C VAL A 97 11.10 9.10 19.10
N PHE A 98 10.58 10.30 18.97
CA PHE A 98 11.33 11.52 18.77
C PHE A 98 11.42 12.30 20.07
N MET A 99 12.61 12.81 20.39
CA MET A 99 12.83 13.69 21.54
C MET A 99 13.95 14.70 21.25
N ASN A 100 14.07 15.78 22.02
CA ASN A 100 15.12 16.77 21.77
C ASN A 100 16.52 16.22 22.04
N TYR A 101 17.46 16.48 21.12
CA TYR A 101 18.87 16.12 21.25
C TYR A 101 19.49 16.61 22.57
N SER A 102 19.18 17.85 22.97
CA SER A 102 19.71 18.46 24.19
C SER A 102 19.35 17.68 25.46
N TYR A 103 18.16 17.07 25.51
CA TYR A 103 17.74 16.24 26.63
C TYR A 103 18.29 14.82 26.53
N PHE A 104 18.19 14.20 25.34
CA PHE A 104 18.71 12.85 25.08
C PHE A 104 20.21 12.72 25.40
N SER A 105 21.02 13.68 24.93
CA SER A 105 22.48 13.68 25.13
C SER A 105 22.87 13.82 26.61
N ARG A 106 22.09 14.56 27.42
CA ARG A 106 22.29 14.66 28.87
C ARG A 106 21.99 13.35 29.59
N ILE A 107 20.94 12.64 29.20
CA ILE A 107 20.58 11.36 29.82
C ILE A 107 21.61 10.28 29.47
N THR A 108 22.02 10.21 28.20
CA THR A 108 22.95 9.17 27.71
C THR A 108 24.42 9.51 27.93
N ASN A 109 24.73 10.65 28.58
CA ASN A 109 26.09 11.18 28.70
C ASN A 109 26.81 11.31 27.34
N ALA A 110 26.05 11.55 26.27
CA ALA A 110 26.52 11.68 24.89
C ALA A 110 26.51 13.14 24.42
N VAL A 111 26.74 14.09 25.33
CA VAL A 111 26.87 15.52 25.00
C VAL A 111 27.98 15.72 23.98
N ASP A 112 27.72 16.54 22.97
CA ASP A 112 28.59 16.80 21.81
C ASP A 112 28.95 15.55 20.99
N ARG A 113 28.12 14.51 21.07
CA ARG A 113 28.23 13.30 20.25
C ARG A 113 26.96 13.04 19.47
N ALA A 114 27.12 12.76 18.18
CA ALA A 114 26.03 12.31 17.32
C ALA A 114 26.26 10.88 16.86
N GLN A 115 25.18 10.15 16.65
CA GLN A 115 25.20 8.77 16.19
C GLN A 115 24.70 8.66 14.74
N ILE A 116 23.90 9.63 14.27
CA ILE A 116 23.43 9.71 12.89
C ILE A 116 23.92 11.00 12.25
N ALA A 117 24.34 10.92 10.99
CA ALA A 117 24.56 12.07 10.13
C ALA A 117 23.63 11.98 8.90
N LEU A 118 22.78 12.99 8.71
CA LEU A 118 21.91 13.15 7.56
C LEU A 118 22.51 14.15 6.58
N VAL A 119 22.69 13.69 5.35
CA VAL A 119 23.21 14.52 4.27
C VAL A 119 22.14 14.66 3.20
N GLN A 120 21.63 15.88 3.05
CA GLN A 120 20.71 16.20 1.97
C GLN A 120 21.50 16.56 0.72
N LEU A 121 21.20 15.86 -0.39
CA LEU A 121 21.81 16.12 -1.68
C LEU A 121 20.91 17.04 -2.52
N THR A 122 21.54 17.90 -3.33
CA THR A 122 20.85 18.74 -4.32
C THR A 122 20.26 17.87 -5.44
N ASP A 123 21.05 16.96 -6.01
CA ASP A 123 20.54 15.91 -6.89
C ASP A 123 20.07 14.72 -6.03
N ARG A 124 18.75 14.49 -6.07
CA ARG A 124 18.06 13.46 -5.30
C ARG A 124 17.85 12.16 -6.09
N SER A 125 18.51 11.99 -7.24
CA SER A 125 18.46 10.74 -8.01
C SER A 125 18.94 9.55 -7.16
N ALA A 126 18.32 8.38 -7.37
CA ALA A 126 18.65 7.19 -6.59
C ALA A 126 20.12 6.76 -6.80
N GLU A 127 20.61 6.89 -8.04
CA GLU A 127 22.01 6.63 -8.39
C GLU A 127 22.96 7.56 -7.64
N ASN A 128 22.73 8.89 -7.68
CA ASN A 128 23.59 9.85 -7.00
C ASN A 128 23.56 9.68 -5.47
N GLN A 129 22.39 9.43 -4.88
CA GLN A 129 22.29 9.09 -3.46
C GLN A 129 23.17 7.90 -3.10
N MET A 130 23.21 6.91 -3.97
CA MET A 130 23.94 5.67 -3.73
C MET A 130 25.46 5.85 -3.86
N THR A 131 25.90 6.50 -4.95
CA THR A 131 27.30 6.83 -5.18
C THR A 131 27.85 7.75 -4.08
N MET A 132 27.11 8.81 -3.73
CA MET A 132 27.54 9.74 -2.69
C MET A 132 27.51 9.10 -1.31
N GLY A 133 26.51 8.25 -1.02
CA GLY A 133 26.44 7.49 0.24
C GLY A 133 27.66 6.60 0.44
N GLN A 134 28.10 5.88 -0.61
CA GLN A 134 29.30 5.04 -0.56
C GLN A 134 30.59 5.87 -0.39
N LEU A 135 30.69 6.99 -1.11
CA LEU A 135 31.84 7.90 -0.99
C LEU A 135 31.95 8.48 0.43
N LEU A 136 30.82 8.92 1.01
CA LEU A 136 30.77 9.43 2.37
C LEU A 136 31.11 8.34 3.38
N GLU A 137 30.53 7.15 3.25
CA GLU A 137 30.85 6.00 4.10
C GLU A 137 32.36 5.71 4.10
N GLN A 138 32.98 5.63 2.92
CA GLN A 138 34.41 5.38 2.80
C GLN A 138 35.22 6.51 3.47
N ARG A 139 34.87 7.77 3.21
CA ARG A 139 35.55 8.93 3.81
C ARG A 139 35.46 8.94 5.33
N TYR A 140 34.31 8.58 5.90
CA TYR A 140 34.14 8.45 7.35
C TYR A 140 34.99 7.30 7.91
N ARG A 141 35.02 6.13 7.24
CA ARG A 141 35.87 5.00 7.62
C ARG A 141 37.36 5.36 7.60
N ASP A 142 37.81 6.04 6.54
CA ASP A 142 39.20 6.48 6.38
C ASP A 142 39.60 7.52 7.45
N SER A 143 38.64 8.32 7.92
CA SER A 143 38.82 9.27 9.01
C SER A 143 38.78 8.62 10.40
N GLY A 144 38.68 7.28 10.49
CA GLY A 144 38.68 6.52 11.74
C GLY A 144 37.30 6.30 12.37
N PHE A 145 36.21 6.71 11.71
CA PHE A 145 34.86 6.45 12.20
C PHE A 145 34.40 5.04 11.84
N ARG A 146 33.78 4.35 12.79
CA ARG A 146 33.09 3.08 12.51
C ARG A 146 31.68 3.39 11.98
N VAL A 147 31.53 3.38 10.65
CA VAL A 147 30.21 3.42 10.02
C VAL A 147 29.52 2.06 10.21
N GLN A 148 28.42 2.03 10.96
CA GLN A 148 27.65 0.79 11.16
C GLN A 148 26.75 0.50 9.95
N GLN A 149 26.07 1.53 9.46
CA GLN A 149 25.12 1.42 8.37
C GLN A 149 25.09 2.73 7.59
N MET A 150 24.99 2.62 6.27
CA MET A 150 24.62 3.71 5.39
C MET A 150 23.29 3.32 4.73
N GLN A 151 22.31 4.20 4.81
CA GLN A 151 21.02 4.03 4.17
C GLN A 151 20.71 5.26 3.33
N THR A 152 20.12 5.04 2.17
CA THR A 152 19.59 6.12 1.33
C THR A 152 18.08 6.17 1.42
N ILE A 153 17.50 7.35 1.19
CA ILE A 153 16.03 7.49 1.11
C ILE A 153 15.48 6.70 -0.07
N ALA A 154 16.24 6.59 -1.18
CA ALA A 154 15.88 5.73 -2.30
C ALA A 154 15.76 4.26 -1.88
N GLN A 155 16.72 3.71 -1.13
CA GLN A 155 16.66 2.35 -0.60
C GLN A 155 15.48 2.15 0.36
N ALA A 156 15.28 3.08 1.29
CA ALA A 156 14.16 3.00 2.23
C ALA A 156 12.81 2.97 1.50
N ARG A 157 12.64 3.81 0.46
CA ARG A 157 11.46 3.79 -0.40
C ARG A 157 11.27 2.47 -1.12
N THR A 158 12.35 1.87 -1.65
CA THR A 158 12.29 0.56 -2.31
C THR A 158 11.87 -0.54 -1.34
N ILE A 159 12.37 -0.53 -0.10
CA ILE A 159 11.97 -1.52 0.91
C ILE A 159 10.47 -1.42 1.19
N ILE A 160 9.98 -0.19 1.44
CA ILE A 160 8.55 0.06 1.69
C ILE A 160 7.72 -0.34 0.46
N SER A 161 8.11 0.08 -0.75
CA SER A 161 7.37 -0.25 -1.97
C SER A 161 7.31 -1.75 -2.22
N THR A 162 8.41 -2.48 -1.98
CA THR A 162 8.48 -3.93 -2.19
C THR A 162 7.45 -4.68 -1.33
N VAL A 163 7.26 -4.27 -0.07
CA VAL A 163 6.25 -4.89 0.82
C VAL A 163 4.84 -4.71 0.24
N PHE A 164 4.52 -3.50 -0.22
CA PHE A 164 3.22 -3.23 -0.87
C PHE A 164 3.09 -3.94 -2.21
N ASP A 165 4.15 -4.01 -3.02
CA ASP A 165 4.14 -4.65 -4.33
C ASP A 165 3.80 -6.14 -4.24
N VAL A 166 4.30 -6.83 -3.21
CA VAL A 166 3.96 -8.25 -2.95
C VAL A 166 2.46 -8.41 -2.65
N ILE A 167 1.90 -7.54 -1.81
CA ILE A 167 0.48 -7.56 -1.47
C ILE A 167 -0.36 -7.25 -2.72
N ILE A 168 0.02 -6.21 -3.48
CA ILE A 168 -0.66 -5.81 -4.72
C ILE A 168 -0.62 -6.96 -5.73
N LEU A 169 0.52 -7.62 -5.92
CA LEU A 169 0.66 -8.74 -6.83
C LEU A 169 -0.26 -9.90 -6.44
N PHE A 170 -0.32 -10.23 -5.15
CA PHE A 170 -1.22 -11.27 -4.64
C PHE A 170 -2.70 -10.93 -4.91
N LEU A 171 -3.11 -9.70 -4.60
CA LEU A 171 -4.48 -9.23 -4.86
C LEU A 171 -4.81 -9.20 -6.35
N LEU A 172 -3.86 -8.82 -7.21
CA LEU A 172 -4.04 -8.85 -8.66
C LEU A 172 -4.18 -10.29 -9.18
N ALA A 173 -3.39 -11.24 -8.67
CA ALA A 173 -3.51 -12.65 -9.03
C ALA A 173 -4.89 -13.20 -8.66
N MET A 174 -5.39 -12.87 -7.45
CA MET A 174 -6.74 -13.23 -7.04
C MET A 174 -7.81 -12.59 -7.92
N ALA A 175 -7.65 -11.31 -8.27
CA ALA A 175 -8.60 -10.58 -9.11
C ALA A 175 -8.67 -11.20 -10.52
N VAL A 176 -7.54 -11.61 -11.10
CA VAL A 176 -7.50 -12.31 -12.39
C VAL A 176 -8.19 -13.67 -12.29
N LEU A 177 -7.94 -14.43 -11.22
CA LEU A 177 -8.62 -15.71 -10.98
C LEU A 177 -10.14 -15.52 -10.91
N LEU A 178 -10.62 -14.55 -10.14
CA LEU A 178 -12.04 -14.22 -10.06
C LEU A 178 -12.61 -13.77 -11.41
N GLY A 179 -11.84 -13.02 -12.19
CA GLY A 179 -12.19 -12.66 -13.56
C GLY A 179 -12.37 -13.89 -14.46
N ILE A 180 -11.48 -14.88 -14.37
CA ILE A 180 -11.60 -16.14 -15.12
C ILE A 180 -12.85 -16.91 -14.69
N VAL A 181 -13.10 -17.04 -13.39
CA VAL A 181 -14.31 -17.71 -12.86
C VAL A 181 -15.58 -17.00 -13.33
N GLY A 182 -15.60 -15.67 -13.29
CA GLY A 182 -16.70 -14.86 -13.86
C GLY A 182 -16.88 -15.08 -15.36
N GLY A 183 -15.78 -15.17 -16.11
CA GLY A 183 -15.78 -15.50 -17.54
C GLY A 183 -16.36 -16.87 -17.84
N LEU A 184 -16.06 -17.89 -17.04
CA LEU A 184 -16.67 -19.22 -17.16
C LEU A 184 -18.17 -19.18 -16.89
N GLY A 185 -18.60 -18.40 -15.89
CA GLY A 185 -20.02 -18.15 -15.64
C GLY A 185 -20.72 -17.50 -16.84
N LEU A 186 -20.12 -16.46 -17.40
CA LEU A 186 -20.60 -15.79 -18.62
C LEU A 186 -20.70 -16.76 -19.80
N MET A 187 -19.68 -17.60 -20.00
CA MET A 187 -19.69 -18.62 -21.06
C MET A 187 -20.86 -19.58 -20.89
N GLY A 188 -21.15 -20.02 -19.66
CA GLY A 188 -22.30 -20.87 -19.35
C GLY A 188 -23.62 -20.20 -19.70
N THR A 189 -23.83 -18.96 -19.25
CA THR A 189 -25.03 -18.18 -19.54
C THR A 189 -25.21 -17.93 -21.04
N MET A 190 -24.14 -17.57 -21.74
CA MET A 190 -24.15 -17.38 -23.20
C MET A 190 -24.48 -18.67 -23.95
N SER A 191 -23.96 -19.81 -23.49
CA SER A 191 -24.27 -21.11 -24.10
C SER A 191 -25.76 -21.42 -24.00
N ILE A 192 -26.36 -21.18 -22.83
CA ILE A 192 -27.81 -21.39 -22.62
C ILE A 192 -28.63 -20.43 -23.49
N ASN A 193 -28.28 -19.14 -23.51
CA ASN A 193 -28.97 -18.12 -24.31
C ASN A 193 -28.95 -18.49 -25.82
N VAL A 194 -27.82 -18.98 -26.34
CA VAL A 194 -27.73 -19.48 -27.72
C VAL A 194 -28.67 -20.67 -27.97
N ILE A 195 -28.75 -21.62 -27.04
CA ILE A 195 -29.61 -22.80 -27.16
C ILE A 195 -31.08 -22.38 -27.16
N GLU A 196 -31.51 -21.51 -26.25
CA GLU A 196 -32.88 -21.00 -26.17
C GLU A 196 -33.31 -20.26 -27.44
N ARG A 197 -32.38 -19.53 -28.07
CA ARG A 197 -32.63 -18.72 -29.27
C ARG A 197 -32.26 -19.43 -30.58
N THR A 198 -32.08 -20.75 -30.55
CA THR A 198 -31.75 -21.58 -31.73
C THR A 198 -32.72 -21.35 -32.91
N ARG A 199 -34.02 -21.20 -32.62
CA ARG A 199 -35.04 -20.94 -33.65
C ARG A 199 -34.85 -19.59 -34.33
N GLU A 200 -34.53 -18.54 -33.57
CA GLU A 200 -34.26 -17.20 -34.12
C GLU A 200 -33.03 -17.24 -35.04
N ILE A 201 -31.97 -17.94 -34.64
CA ILE A 201 -30.76 -18.15 -35.45
C ILE A 201 -31.07 -18.91 -36.74
N GLY A 202 -31.92 -19.93 -36.67
CA GLY A 202 -32.38 -20.68 -37.85
C GLY A 202 -33.14 -19.81 -38.84
N VAL A 203 -34.02 -18.93 -38.37
CA VAL A 203 -34.73 -17.97 -39.22
C VAL A 203 -33.76 -16.96 -39.84
N MET A 204 -32.81 -16.42 -39.07
CA MET A 204 -31.77 -15.52 -39.58
C MET A 204 -30.96 -16.18 -40.71
N ARG A 205 -30.65 -17.47 -40.60
CA ARG A 205 -29.98 -18.22 -41.68
C ARG A 205 -30.85 -18.44 -42.90
N ALA A 206 -32.14 -18.73 -42.72
CA ALA A 206 -33.07 -18.91 -43.82
C ALA A 206 -33.23 -17.65 -44.69
N ILE A 207 -33.10 -16.46 -44.08
CA ILE A 207 -33.11 -15.17 -44.79
C ILE A 207 -31.72 -14.72 -45.30
N GLY A 208 -30.68 -15.54 -45.13
CA GLY A 208 -29.35 -15.33 -45.73
C GLY A 208 -28.26 -14.78 -44.79
N ALA A 209 -28.44 -14.81 -43.47
CA ALA A 209 -27.38 -14.41 -42.54
C ALA A 209 -26.16 -15.35 -42.64
N THR A 210 -24.96 -14.77 -42.72
CA THR A 210 -23.69 -15.50 -42.76
C THR A 210 -23.27 -15.97 -41.36
N ASP A 211 -22.44 -17.01 -41.28
CA ASP A 211 -21.86 -17.50 -40.02
C ASP A 211 -21.19 -16.38 -39.21
N GLY A 212 -20.47 -15.49 -39.90
CA GLY A 212 -19.81 -14.33 -39.30
C GLY A 212 -20.77 -13.30 -38.72
N SER A 213 -21.97 -13.16 -39.29
CA SER A 213 -23.00 -12.25 -38.77
C SER A 213 -23.57 -12.75 -37.44
N VAL A 214 -23.90 -14.04 -37.36
CA VAL A 214 -24.36 -14.68 -36.11
C VAL A 214 -23.26 -14.67 -35.05
N LEU A 215 -22.02 -15.01 -35.44
CA LEU A 215 -20.86 -14.96 -34.55
C LEU A 215 -20.69 -13.57 -33.94
N ARG A 216 -20.74 -12.51 -34.77
CA ARG A 216 -20.54 -11.13 -34.33
C ARG A 216 -21.64 -10.66 -33.38
N ILE A 217 -22.90 -11.05 -33.61
CA ILE A 217 -24.01 -10.71 -32.72
C ILE A 217 -23.75 -11.27 -31.31
N VAL A 218 -23.45 -12.57 -31.20
CA VAL A 218 -23.23 -13.21 -29.89
C VAL A 218 -21.98 -12.68 -29.20
N LEU A 219 -20.89 -12.44 -29.95
CA LEU A 219 -19.68 -11.82 -29.40
C LEU A 219 -19.94 -10.41 -28.88
N VAL A 220 -20.69 -9.59 -29.61
CA VAL A 220 -21.04 -8.22 -29.19
C VAL A 220 -21.92 -8.26 -27.94
N GLU A 221 -22.89 -9.17 -27.87
CA GLU A 221 -23.73 -9.35 -26.68
C GLU A 221 -22.87 -9.67 -25.44
N GLY A 222 -21.93 -10.61 -25.58
CA GLY A 222 -20.99 -10.96 -24.52
C GLY A 222 -20.10 -9.82 -24.07
N VAL A 223 -19.50 -9.09 -25.02
CA VAL A 223 -18.66 -7.93 -24.72
C VAL A 223 -19.47 -6.81 -24.08
N LEU A 224 -20.70 -6.56 -24.53
CA LEU A 224 -21.59 -5.57 -23.92
C LEU A 224 -21.91 -5.91 -22.47
N ILE A 225 -22.21 -7.18 -22.17
CA ILE A 225 -22.40 -7.63 -20.77
C ILE A 225 -21.12 -7.40 -19.96
N GLY A 226 -19.95 -7.69 -20.53
CA GLY A 226 -18.66 -7.38 -19.88
C GLY A 226 -18.48 -5.90 -19.57
N VAL A 227 -18.76 -5.00 -20.53
CA VAL A 227 -18.65 -3.55 -20.35
C VAL A 227 -19.63 -3.03 -19.30
N ILE A 228 -20.88 -3.50 -19.32
CA ILE A 228 -21.89 -3.15 -18.31
C ILE A 228 -21.44 -3.63 -16.92
N SER A 229 -20.90 -4.86 -16.83
CA SER A 229 -20.40 -5.43 -15.59
C SER A 229 -19.22 -4.65 -15.04
N TRP A 230 -18.29 -4.21 -15.91
CA TRP A 230 -17.18 -3.33 -15.53
C TRP A 230 -17.69 -1.98 -15.02
N PHE A 231 -18.70 -1.39 -15.68
CA PHE A 231 -19.27 -0.11 -15.25
C PHE A 231 -19.95 -0.20 -13.88
N ILE A 232 -20.82 -1.19 -13.69
CA ILE A 232 -21.51 -1.43 -12.42
C ILE A 232 -20.50 -1.80 -11.32
N GLY A 233 -19.56 -2.70 -11.63
CA GLY A 233 -18.50 -3.10 -10.71
C GLY A 233 -17.62 -1.93 -10.30
N GLY A 234 -17.26 -1.05 -11.24
CA GLY A 234 -16.51 0.18 -10.97
C GLY A 234 -17.27 1.14 -10.06
N LEU A 235 -18.58 1.33 -10.30
CA LEU A 235 -19.43 2.14 -9.43
C LEU A 235 -19.50 1.62 -8.00
N ILE A 236 -19.55 0.29 -7.81
CA ILE A 236 -19.53 -0.34 -6.49
C ILE A 236 -18.12 -0.29 -5.87
N ALA A 237 -17.08 -0.43 -6.68
CA ALA A 237 -15.70 -0.42 -6.24
C ALA A 237 -15.29 0.92 -5.63
N LEU A 238 -15.82 2.05 -6.11
CA LEU A 238 -15.51 3.38 -5.58
C LEU A 238 -15.79 3.53 -4.07
N PRO A 239 -17.03 3.34 -3.57
CA PRO A 239 -17.31 3.40 -2.15
C PRO A 239 -16.70 2.22 -1.38
N ALA A 240 -16.66 1.03 -1.96
CA ALA A 240 -16.11 -0.15 -1.30
C ALA A 240 -14.61 -0.02 -1.02
N SER A 241 -13.84 0.47 -1.99
CA SER A 241 -12.40 0.69 -1.82
C SER A 241 -12.10 1.84 -0.86
N SER A 242 -12.84 2.94 -0.91
CA SER A 242 -12.70 4.01 0.08
C SER A 242 -13.00 3.53 1.50
N PHE A 243 -14.06 2.75 1.68
CA PHE A 243 -14.40 2.15 2.98
C PHE A 243 -13.29 1.20 3.45
N LEU A 244 -12.82 0.31 2.58
CA LEU A 244 -11.77 -0.64 2.92
C LEU A 244 -10.44 0.05 3.24
N THR A 245 -10.06 1.09 2.48
CA THR A 245 -8.87 1.90 2.78
C THR A 245 -8.95 2.55 4.17
N ASN A 246 -10.12 3.04 4.56
CA ASN A 246 -10.29 3.64 5.88
C ASN A 246 -10.19 2.59 6.99
N VAL A 247 -10.89 1.46 6.86
CA VAL A 247 -10.89 0.39 7.86
C VAL A 247 -9.51 -0.23 8.01
N VAL A 248 -8.88 -0.59 6.89
CA VAL A 248 -7.53 -1.18 6.88
C VAL A 248 -6.50 -0.18 7.38
N GLY A 249 -6.61 1.09 7.01
CA GLY A 249 -5.71 2.14 7.49
C GLY A 249 -5.82 2.38 8.99
N GLU A 250 -7.04 2.44 9.53
CA GLU A 250 -7.26 2.59 10.96
C GLU A 250 -6.74 1.36 11.74
N GLN A 251 -7.01 0.14 11.26
CA GLN A 251 -6.60 -1.08 11.97
C GLN A 251 -5.11 -1.40 11.83
N LEU A 252 -4.50 -1.17 10.66
CA LEU A 252 -3.10 -1.55 10.41
C LEU A 252 -2.13 -0.39 10.59
N LEU A 253 -2.51 0.82 10.21
CA LEU A 253 -1.63 1.99 10.26
C LEU A 253 -1.91 2.90 11.46
N GLN A 254 -2.99 2.64 12.21
CA GLN A 254 -3.53 3.53 13.25
C GLN A 254 -3.67 4.98 12.72
N ALA A 255 -3.96 5.10 11.42
CA ALA A 255 -4.02 6.38 10.71
C ALA A 255 -4.91 6.28 9.47
N LYS A 256 -5.60 7.38 9.14
CA LYS A 256 -6.39 7.48 7.91
C LYS A 256 -5.47 7.73 6.71
N PRO A 257 -5.32 6.77 5.76
CA PRO A 257 -4.51 6.94 4.58
C PRO A 257 -5.21 7.85 3.57
N SER A 258 -4.44 8.47 2.68
CA SER A 258 -5.02 9.18 1.54
C SER A 258 -5.53 8.17 0.51
N TYR A 259 -6.84 8.11 0.33
CA TYR A 259 -7.46 7.30 -0.71
C TYR A 259 -7.26 7.96 -2.09
N ILE A 260 -6.68 7.22 -3.02
CA ILE A 260 -6.48 7.64 -4.42
C ILE A 260 -7.04 6.56 -5.32
N PHE A 261 -8.03 6.92 -6.14
CA PHE A 261 -8.57 6.01 -7.14
C PHE A 261 -7.71 6.04 -8.42
N SER A 262 -7.19 4.89 -8.83
CA SER A 262 -6.37 4.78 -10.04
C SER A 262 -7.22 4.66 -11.30
N THR A 263 -7.41 5.78 -12.00
CA THR A 263 -8.12 5.80 -13.30
C THR A 263 -7.43 4.90 -14.32
N ASN A 264 -6.09 4.88 -14.34
CA ASN A 264 -5.32 4.02 -15.22
C ASN A 264 -5.58 2.53 -14.94
N GLY A 265 -5.69 2.16 -13.66
CA GLY A 265 -6.04 0.81 -13.24
C GLY A 265 -7.45 0.41 -13.68
N ALA A 266 -8.42 1.31 -13.55
CA ALA A 266 -9.79 1.08 -14.01
C ALA A 266 -9.87 0.85 -15.54
N ILE A 267 -9.15 1.68 -16.32
CA ILE A 267 -9.07 1.54 -17.79
C ILE A 267 -8.37 0.22 -18.17
N LEU A 268 -7.27 -0.14 -17.51
CA LEU A 268 -6.60 -1.41 -17.74
C LEU A 268 -7.56 -2.59 -17.50
N TRP A 269 -8.32 -2.54 -16.41
CA TRP A 269 -9.32 -3.57 -16.12
C TRP A 269 -10.45 -3.62 -17.16
N LEU A 270 -10.85 -2.49 -17.77
CA LEU A 270 -11.82 -2.51 -18.86
C LEU A 270 -11.32 -3.39 -20.02
N PHE A 271 -10.05 -3.22 -20.42
CA PHE A 271 -9.45 -4.05 -21.48
C PHE A 271 -9.40 -5.53 -21.11
N ILE A 272 -9.04 -5.85 -19.86
CA ILE A 272 -9.00 -7.25 -19.39
C ILE A 272 -10.41 -7.85 -19.38
N VAL A 273 -11.43 -7.13 -18.89
CA VAL A 273 -12.83 -7.62 -18.90
C VAL A 273 -13.33 -7.82 -20.32
N MET A 274 -13.08 -6.87 -21.23
CA MET A 274 -13.47 -7.03 -22.64
C MET A 274 -12.80 -8.25 -23.28
N PHE A 275 -11.52 -8.48 -22.99
CA PHE A 275 -10.79 -9.65 -23.46
C PHE A 275 -11.40 -10.95 -22.91
N LEU A 276 -11.61 -11.03 -21.60
CA LEU A 276 -12.21 -12.20 -20.94
C LEU A 276 -13.62 -12.48 -21.45
N ALA A 277 -14.44 -11.44 -21.61
CA ALA A 277 -15.80 -11.55 -22.12
C ALA A 277 -15.83 -12.04 -23.57
N GLY A 278 -14.91 -11.52 -24.40
CA GLY A 278 -14.73 -11.98 -25.78
C GLY A 278 -14.33 -13.45 -25.85
N VAL A 279 -13.36 -13.88 -25.04
CA VAL A 279 -12.91 -15.28 -24.96
C VAL A 279 -14.02 -16.20 -24.46
N ALA A 280 -14.72 -15.80 -23.39
CA ALA A 280 -15.84 -16.55 -22.82
C ALA A 280 -16.99 -16.73 -23.82
N SER A 281 -17.27 -15.71 -24.62
CA SER A 281 -18.40 -15.71 -25.56
C SER A 281 -18.05 -16.36 -26.90
N PHE A 282 -16.75 -16.57 -27.19
CA PHE A 282 -16.29 -17.11 -28.46
C PHE A 282 -16.77 -18.54 -28.73
N LEU A 283 -16.69 -19.43 -27.74
CA LEU A 283 -17.15 -20.81 -27.89
C LEU A 283 -18.68 -20.90 -28.13
N PRO A 284 -19.54 -20.26 -27.31
CA PRO A 284 -20.97 -20.16 -27.59
C PRO A 284 -21.28 -19.55 -28.96
N ALA A 285 -20.61 -18.44 -29.32
CA ALA A 285 -20.81 -17.77 -30.60
C ALA A 285 -20.44 -18.67 -31.77
N ARG A 286 -19.34 -19.45 -31.65
CA ARG A 286 -18.92 -20.41 -32.67
C ARG A 286 -19.95 -21.52 -32.84
N ASN A 287 -20.50 -22.03 -31.74
CA ASN A 287 -21.55 -23.04 -31.78
C ASN A 287 -22.82 -22.49 -32.45
N ALA A 288 -23.25 -21.27 -32.09
CA ALA A 288 -24.36 -20.57 -32.74
C ALA A 288 -24.14 -20.40 -34.25
N SER A 289 -22.92 -20.02 -34.63
CA SER A 289 -22.51 -19.82 -36.04
C SER A 289 -22.35 -21.11 -36.84
N ARG A 290 -22.63 -22.29 -36.26
CA ARG A 290 -22.57 -23.58 -36.98
C ARG A 290 -23.91 -24.31 -37.03
N LEU A 291 -24.94 -23.80 -36.36
CA LEU A 291 -26.29 -24.37 -36.39
C LEU A 291 -26.87 -24.31 -37.81
N THR A 292 -27.33 -25.42 -38.35
CA THR A 292 -27.93 -25.46 -39.70
C THR A 292 -29.46 -25.41 -39.63
N VAL A 293 -30.10 -24.90 -40.70
CA VAL A 293 -31.58 -24.82 -40.79
C VAL A 293 -32.24 -26.20 -40.60
N ARG A 294 -31.59 -27.27 -41.06
CA ARG A 294 -32.05 -28.65 -40.89
C ARG A 294 -32.05 -29.09 -39.43
N GLU A 295 -30.99 -28.78 -38.69
CA GLU A 295 -30.87 -29.14 -37.25
C GLU A 295 -31.90 -28.39 -36.40
N VAL A 296 -32.23 -27.15 -36.77
CA VAL A 296 -33.24 -26.33 -36.08
C VAL A 296 -34.66 -26.91 -36.28
N LEU A 297 -34.94 -27.50 -37.44
CA LEU A 297 -36.25 -28.11 -37.76
C LEU A 297 -36.39 -29.56 -37.28
N SER A 298 -35.29 -30.25 -36.98
CA SER A 298 -35.29 -31.64 -36.51
C SER A 298 -35.26 -31.81 -34.99
N TYR A 299 -35.28 -30.70 -34.22
CA TYR A 299 -35.29 -30.72 -32.75
C TYR A 299 -36.73 -30.78 -32.18
N GLU A 300 -37.65 -31.41 -32.92
CA GLU A 300 -38.98 -31.85 -32.46
C GLU A 300 -38.97 -33.34 -32.10
#